data_AF-A0A929T9P9-F1
#
_entry.id   AF-A0A929T9P9-F1
#
_cell.length_a   1.000
_cell.length_b   1.000
_cell.length_c   1.000
_cell.angle_alpha   90.00
_cell.angle_beta   90.00
_cell.angle_gamma   90.00
#
_symmetry.space_group_name_H-M   'P 1'
#
loop_
_entity.id
_entity.type
_entity.pdbx_description
1 polymer ?
#
loop_
_entity_poly.entity_id
_entity_poly.type
_entity_poly.pdbx_seq_one_letter_code
_entity_poly.pdbx_strand_id
1 'polypeptide(L)'
;MARKRMSFPASLTVEGALIIPIFLYFFINMNTLFDIMRVQGEVEAALHQTGNKMAIQMFDVKYGASLIGMDDEMETSAGDLGTSILSTVYASSKVKDYLGRYCKNMNCVVGQKDGIGFLRSGFFSDGDIIDLVADYQVQPLIKLYGFDVFPMEARYYGHAWTGYRIPGTEEKKPEESSETVYVTRHGTAYHRDPSCTYISREVHSRSREELDALRNASGARYYPCERCRAQAGSGPIYFTDYGTCYHSSPGCTQLERSVTAISLEQALAQGYCPCSKCGNQ
;
A
#
# COMPACT_ATOMS: atom_id res chain seq x y z
N MET A 1 -36.43 81.70 17.62
CA MET A 1 -35.25 81.85 16.74
C MET A 1 -35.01 80.53 16.02
N ALA A 2 -35.41 80.43 14.75
CA ALA A 2 -35.18 79.23 13.94
C ALA A 2 -33.72 79.20 13.46
N ARG A 3 -32.96 78.19 13.89
CA ARG A 3 -31.55 78.01 13.53
C ARG A 3 -31.49 77.55 12.07
N LYS A 4 -31.16 78.47 11.16
CA LYS A 4 -30.99 78.20 9.72
C LYS A 4 -29.85 77.21 9.55
N ARG A 5 -30.14 75.95 9.17
CA ARG A 5 -29.10 74.98 8.80
C ARG A 5 -28.43 75.49 7.54
N MET A 6 -27.14 75.81 7.64
CA MET A 6 -26.32 76.14 6.47
C MET A 6 -26.10 74.86 5.67
N SER A 7 -26.85 74.71 4.59
CA SER A 7 -26.63 73.66 3.58
C SER A 7 -25.43 74.08 2.74
N PHE A 8 -24.27 73.46 2.96
CA PHE A 8 -23.10 73.68 2.10
C PHE A 8 -23.34 73.01 0.73
N PRO A 9 -23.34 73.76 -0.38
CA PRO A 9 -23.70 73.28 -1.72
C PRO A 9 -22.71 72.27 -2.31
N ALA A 10 -21.59 71.99 -1.63
CA ALA A 10 -20.57 71.02 -2.03
C ALA A 10 -20.53 69.74 -1.16
N SER A 11 -21.47 69.56 -0.23
CA SER A 11 -21.47 68.38 0.66
C SER A 11 -21.57 67.05 -0.10
N LEU A 12 -22.44 66.99 -1.11
CA LEU A 12 -22.65 65.78 -1.93
C LEU A 12 -21.40 65.37 -2.73
N THR A 13 -20.62 66.35 -3.21
CA THR A 13 -19.39 66.06 -3.99
C THR A 13 -18.24 65.64 -3.08
N VAL A 14 -18.15 66.19 -1.86
CA VAL A 14 -17.16 65.79 -0.85
C VAL A 14 -17.47 64.39 -0.32
N GLU A 15 -18.74 64.07 -0.06
CA GLU A 15 -19.16 62.73 0.35
C GLU A 15 -18.87 61.69 -0.76
N GLY A 16 -19.21 61.99 -2.01
CA GLY A 16 -18.91 61.12 -3.14
C GLY A 16 -17.39 60.90 -3.35
N ALA A 17 -16.58 61.96 -3.19
CA ALA A 17 -15.13 61.87 -3.33
C ALA A 17 -14.45 60.99 -2.27
N LEU A 18 -15.08 60.81 -1.09
CA LEU A 18 -14.58 59.92 -0.03
C LEU A 18 -15.16 58.50 -0.14
N ILE A 19 -16.44 58.37 -0.46
CA ILE A 19 -17.13 57.07 -0.51
C ILE A 19 -16.64 56.23 -1.70
N ILE A 20 -16.46 56.84 -2.87
CA ILE A 20 -16.10 56.09 -4.09
C ILE A 20 -14.74 55.36 -3.93
N PRO A 21 -13.65 56.00 -3.46
CA PRO A 21 -12.39 55.30 -3.24
C PRO A 21 -12.49 54.15 -2.23
N ILE A 22 -13.24 54.32 -1.13
CA ILE A 22 -13.44 53.29 -0.11
C ILE A 22 -14.24 52.11 -0.69
N PHE A 23 -15.27 52.40 -1.47
CA PHE A 23 -16.08 51.40 -2.16
C PHE A 23 -15.23 50.62 -3.17
N LEU A 24 -14.50 51.29 -4.05
CA LEU A 24 -13.61 50.63 -5.02
C LEU A 24 -12.54 49.80 -4.33
N TYR A 25 -11.96 50.32 -3.25
CA TYR A 25 -11.00 49.59 -2.42
C TYR A 25 -11.60 48.28 -1.88
N PHE A 26 -12.82 48.32 -1.35
CA PHE A 26 -13.50 47.13 -0.86
C PHE A 26 -13.67 46.07 -1.97
N PHE A 27 -14.16 46.47 -3.14
CA PHE A 27 -14.33 45.54 -4.26
C PHE A 27 -13.01 44.98 -4.80
N ILE A 28 -11.95 45.78 -4.80
CA ILE A 28 -10.60 45.32 -5.17
C ILE A 28 -10.14 44.22 -4.20
N ASN A 29 -10.29 44.41 -2.89
CA ASN A 29 -9.89 43.39 -1.91
C ASN A 29 -10.78 42.15 -1.98
N MET A 30 -12.08 42.32 -2.22
CA MET A 30 -13.00 41.21 -2.45
C MET A 30 -12.54 40.37 -3.66
N ASN A 31 -12.14 41.00 -4.77
CA ASN A 31 -11.58 40.28 -5.91
C ASN A 31 -10.28 39.54 -5.58
N THR A 32 -9.40 40.15 -4.78
CA THR A 32 -8.16 39.46 -4.35
C THR A 32 -8.43 38.24 -3.47
N LEU A 33 -9.51 38.27 -2.68
CA LEU A 33 -9.92 37.11 -1.88
C LEU A 33 -10.37 35.95 -2.79
N PHE A 34 -11.12 36.23 -3.84
CA PHE A 34 -11.46 35.21 -4.84
C PHE A 34 -10.21 34.67 -5.56
N ASP A 35 -9.23 35.52 -5.86
CA ASP A 35 -7.96 35.07 -6.43
C ASP A 35 -7.16 34.18 -5.46
N ILE A 36 -7.14 34.50 -4.17
CA ILE A 36 -6.52 33.65 -3.14
C ILE A 36 -7.22 32.29 -3.06
N MET A 37 -8.56 32.27 -3.02
CA MET A 37 -9.33 31.03 -3.01
C MET A 37 -9.12 30.19 -4.28
N ARG A 38 -9.07 30.84 -5.45
CA ARG A 38 -8.75 30.19 -6.72
C ARG A 38 -7.39 29.53 -6.66
N VAL A 39 -6.36 30.25 -6.20
CA VAL A 39 -5.01 29.71 -6.07
C VAL A 39 -4.95 28.55 -5.09
N GLN A 40 -5.60 28.65 -3.92
CA GLN A 40 -5.66 27.53 -2.97
C GLN A 40 -6.25 26.27 -3.61
N GLY A 41 -7.37 26.41 -4.32
CA GLY A 41 -7.99 25.27 -5.02
C GLY A 41 -7.09 24.67 -6.09
N GLU A 42 -6.35 25.49 -6.84
CA GLU A 42 -5.39 25.00 -7.84
C GLU A 42 -4.17 24.32 -7.22
N VAL A 43 -3.64 24.82 -6.09
CA VAL A 43 -2.54 24.19 -5.35
C VAL A 43 -2.99 22.84 -4.77
N GLU A 44 -4.17 22.79 -4.16
CA GLU A 44 -4.76 21.54 -3.67
C GLU A 44 -4.97 20.53 -4.82
N ALA A 45 -5.54 20.97 -5.94
CA ALA A 45 -5.72 20.12 -7.11
C ALA A 45 -4.38 19.59 -7.66
N ALA A 46 -3.36 20.43 -7.72
CA ALA A 46 -2.02 20.05 -8.17
C ALA A 46 -1.37 19.01 -7.24
N LEU A 47 -1.50 19.20 -5.93
CA LEU A 47 -1.04 18.26 -4.91
C LEU A 47 -1.77 16.92 -5.03
N HIS A 48 -3.09 16.93 -5.10
CA HIS A 48 -3.88 15.70 -5.24
C HIS A 48 -3.60 14.95 -6.53
N GLN A 49 -3.47 15.66 -7.66
CA GLN A 49 -3.16 15.01 -8.93
C GLN A 49 -1.75 14.41 -8.94
N THR A 50 -0.78 15.11 -8.34
CA THR A 50 0.61 14.63 -8.24
C THR A 50 0.69 13.45 -7.26
N GLY A 51 0.14 13.62 -6.06
CA GLY A 51 0.10 12.60 -5.01
C GLY A 51 -0.56 11.31 -5.48
N ASN A 52 -1.72 11.38 -6.14
CA ASN A 52 -2.39 10.19 -6.68
C ASN A 52 -1.56 9.48 -7.77
N LYS A 53 -0.88 10.23 -8.64
CA LYS A 53 0.03 9.63 -9.63
C LYS A 53 1.20 8.94 -8.97
N MET A 54 1.80 9.59 -7.98
CA MET A 54 2.90 9.02 -7.21
C MET A 54 2.47 7.78 -6.45
N ALA A 55 1.27 7.78 -5.85
CA ALA A 55 0.72 6.62 -5.15
C ALA A 55 0.70 5.38 -6.05
N ILE A 56 0.31 5.52 -7.31
CA ILE A 56 0.29 4.40 -8.27
C ILE A 56 1.70 4.03 -8.74
N GLN A 57 2.58 5.01 -8.94
CA GLN A 57 3.94 4.80 -9.46
C GLN A 57 4.94 4.31 -8.41
N MET A 58 4.58 4.37 -7.12
CA MET A 58 5.50 4.05 -6.03
C MET A 58 5.97 2.60 -6.08
N PHE A 59 5.12 1.67 -6.53
CA PHE A 59 5.51 0.28 -6.74
C PHE A 59 6.72 0.15 -7.69
N ASP A 60 6.69 0.84 -8.83
CA ASP A 60 7.77 0.80 -9.82
C ASP A 60 9.04 1.46 -9.30
N VAL A 61 8.94 2.49 -8.46
CA VAL A 61 10.12 3.14 -7.84
C VAL A 61 10.74 2.22 -6.78
N LYS A 62 9.91 1.56 -5.96
CA LYS A 62 10.35 0.70 -4.85
C LYS A 62 10.95 -0.62 -5.34
N TYR A 63 10.33 -1.26 -6.35
CA TYR A 63 10.72 -2.58 -6.83
C TYR A 63 11.35 -2.56 -8.23
N GLY A 64 11.08 -1.54 -9.05
CA GLY A 64 11.68 -1.38 -10.38
C GLY A 64 13.09 -0.80 -10.35
N ALA A 65 13.49 -0.03 -9.34
CA ALA A 65 14.88 0.39 -9.17
C ALA A 65 15.84 -0.81 -9.06
N SER A 66 15.40 -1.92 -8.45
CA SER A 66 16.13 -3.20 -8.42
C SER A 66 16.14 -3.96 -9.76
N LEU A 67 15.28 -3.60 -10.71
CA LEU A 67 15.18 -4.28 -12.03
C LEU A 67 15.91 -3.53 -13.15
N ILE A 68 16.21 -2.25 -13.00
CA ILE A 68 16.79 -1.42 -14.07
C ILE A 68 18.33 -1.53 -14.14
N GLY A 69 18.98 -2.38 -13.33
CA GLY A 69 20.43 -2.61 -13.44
C GLY A 69 21.22 -1.30 -13.48
N MET A 70 20.78 -0.31 -12.70
CA MET A 70 21.57 0.91 -12.50
C MET A 70 22.73 0.50 -11.61
N ASP A 71 23.91 0.46 -12.23
CA ASP A 71 25.16 -0.03 -11.70
C ASP A 71 25.41 0.40 -10.24
N ASP A 72 25.98 -0.56 -9.50
CA ASP A 72 26.44 -0.60 -8.10
C ASP A 72 27.40 0.54 -7.65
N GLU A 73 27.27 1.76 -8.17
CA GLU A 73 28.10 2.93 -7.79
C GLU A 73 27.30 4.09 -7.15
N MET A 74 26.13 3.80 -6.60
CA MET A 74 25.53 4.69 -5.61
C MET A 74 25.27 3.87 -4.36
N GLU A 75 26.19 4.00 -3.40
CA GLU A 75 26.21 3.28 -2.14
C GLU A 75 24.81 2.94 -1.62
N THR A 76 24.55 1.65 -1.53
CA THR A 76 23.50 0.98 -0.75
C THR A 76 23.72 1.17 0.76
N SER A 77 24.11 2.40 1.15
CA SER A 77 24.12 2.96 2.50
C SER A 77 23.08 4.09 2.65
N ALA A 78 22.48 4.55 1.54
CA ALA A 78 21.44 5.57 1.49
C ALA A 78 20.03 4.95 1.57
N GLY A 79 19.73 4.29 2.69
CA GLY A 79 18.36 3.85 3.02
C GLY A 79 17.35 5.00 2.97
N ASP A 80 16.07 4.67 2.74
CA ASP A 80 14.80 5.44 2.83
C ASP A 80 14.83 6.95 2.46
N LEU A 81 15.74 7.71 3.05
CA LEU A 81 16.06 9.11 2.82
C LEU A 81 16.44 9.44 1.36
N GLY A 82 17.25 8.62 0.67
CA GLY A 82 17.67 8.87 -0.71
C GLY A 82 16.51 8.83 -1.71
N THR A 83 15.68 7.78 -1.60
CA THR A 83 14.43 7.63 -2.34
C THR A 83 13.44 8.74 -2.00
N SER A 84 13.34 9.12 -0.72
CA SER A 84 12.47 10.21 -0.24
C SER A 84 12.87 11.59 -0.78
N ILE A 85 14.16 11.89 -0.93
CA ILE A 85 14.63 13.17 -1.48
C ILE A 85 14.30 13.25 -2.98
N LEU A 86 14.59 12.20 -3.75
CA LEU A 86 14.30 12.15 -5.19
C LEU A 86 12.79 12.27 -5.47
N SER A 87 11.96 11.56 -4.71
CA SER A 87 10.50 11.64 -4.83
C SER A 87 9.95 13.02 -4.45
N THR A 88 10.53 13.70 -3.45
CA THR A 88 10.13 15.07 -3.05
C THR A 88 10.49 16.11 -4.11
N VAL A 89 11.68 16.01 -4.71
CA VAL A 89 12.10 16.90 -5.82
C VAL A 89 11.21 16.69 -7.04
N TYR A 90 10.92 15.43 -7.39
CA TYR A 90 10.00 15.09 -8.46
C TYR A 90 8.59 15.66 -8.20
N ALA A 91 8.05 15.46 -7.00
CA ALA A 91 6.73 15.97 -6.61
C ALA A 91 6.67 17.51 -6.76
N SER A 92 7.67 18.20 -6.22
CA SER A 92 7.78 19.66 -6.29
C SER A 92 7.81 20.17 -7.74
N SER A 93 8.59 19.51 -8.60
CA SER A 93 8.65 19.84 -10.03
C SER A 93 7.30 19.63 -10.71
N LYS A 94 6.61 18.49 -10.47
CA LYS A 94 5.31 18.20 -11.09
C LYS A 94 4.20 19.14 -10.62
N VAL A 95 4.19 19.52 -9.35
CA VAL A 95 3.24 20.51 -8.82
C VAL A 95 3.51 21.87 -9.47
N LYS A 96 4.77 22.33 -9.52
CA LYS A 96 5.12 23.60 -10.18
C LYS A 96 4.80 23.60 -11.68
N ASP A 97 4.97 22.47 -12.36
CA ASP A 97 4.59 22.31 -13.78
C ASP A 97 3.08 22.32 -14.00
N TYR A 98 2.30 21.74 -13.07
CA TYR A 98 0.85 21.83 -13.10
C TYR A 98 0.41 23.28 -12.94
N LEU A 99 0.90 23.96 -11.91
CA LEU A 99 0.57 25.35 -11.64
C LEU A 99 0.98 26.28 -12.79
N GLY A 100 2.14 26.07 -13.41
CA GLY A 100 2.56 26.85 -14.57
C GLY A 100 1.65 26.67 -15.80
N ARG A 101 0.97 25.53 -15.93
CA ARG A 101 0.04 25.26 -17.04
C ARG A 101 -1.37 25.79 -16.79
N TYR A 102 -1.90 25.57 -15.59
CA TYR A 102 -3.30 25.83 -15.27
C TYR A 102 -3.51 27.12 -14.46
N CYS A 103 -2.51 27.57 -13.70
CA CYS A 103 -2.56 28.75 -12.85
C CYS A 103 -1.50 29.79 -13.28
N LYS A 104 -1.68 30.37 -14.49
CA LYS A 104 -0.70 31.32 -15.07
C LYS A 104 -0.48 32.57 -14.23
N ASN A 105 -1.51 33.05 -13.54
CA ASN A 105 -1.47 34.29 -12.76
C ASN A 105 -1.63 33.98 -11.28
N MET A 106 -0.54 34.12 -10.52
CA MET A 106 -0.47 33.93 -9.06
C MET A 106 -0.01 35.22 -8.37
N ASN A 107 -0.54 36.38 -8.78
CA ASN A 107 -0.10 37.68 -8.25
C ASN A 107 -0.35 37.84 -6.75
N CYS A 108 -1.35 37.13 -6.22
CA CYS A 108 -1.62 37.08 -4.79
C CYS A 108 -0.60 36.24 -4.01
N VAL A 109 0.25 35.44 -4.66
CA VAL A 109 1.30 34.64 -4.00
C VAL A 109 2.62 35.38 -4.02
N VAL A 110 3.25 35.53 -2.85
CA VAL A 110 4.58 36.11 -2.72
C VAL A 110 5.58 35.20 -3.43
N GLY A 111 6.33 35.73 -4.40
CA GLY A 111 7.24 34.93 -5.21
C GLY A 111 6.54 34.07 -6.28
N GLN A 112 5.23 34.26 -6.50
CA GLN A 112 4.43 33.54 -7.50
C GLN A 112 4.63 32.01 -7.39
N LYS A 113 4.86 31.29 -8.50
CA LYS A 113 5.08 29.84 -8.48
C LYS A 113 6.30 29.43 -7.64
N ASP A 114 7.33 30.29 -7.61
CA ASP A 114 8.61 29.96 -7.00
C ASP A 114 8.60 30.18 -5.50
N GLY A 115 7.65 30.96 -4.99
CA GLY A 115 7.39 31.14 -3.57
C GLY A 115 6.64 29.98 -2.90
N ILE A 116 6.26 28.95 -3.65
CA ILE A 116 5.68 27.73 -3.09
C ILE A 116 6.79 26.77 -2.69
N GLY A 117 6.92 26.54 -1.38
CA GLY A 117 7.87 25.63 -0.77
C GLY A 117 7.27 24.26 -0.48
N PHE A 118 8.12 23.23 -0.53
CA PHE A 118 7.75 21.83 -0.28
C PHE A 118 8.61 21.16 0.78
N LEU A 119 9.33 21.94 1.60
CA LEU A 119 10.33 21.45 2.56
C LEU A 119 9.76 20.47 3.60
N ARG A 120 8.47 20.57 3.88
CA ARG A 120 7.76 19.69 4.83
C ARG A 120 7.15 18.44 4.18
N SER A 121 7.26 18.31 2.86
CA SER A 121 6.84 17.09 2.16
C SER A 121 7.79 15.96 2.52
N GLY A 122 7.26 14.74 2.65
CA GLY A 122 8.02 13.57 3.03
C GLY A 122 7.31 12.27 2.71
N PHE A 123 8.06 11.19 2.82
CA PHE A 123 7.58 9.82 2.66
C PHE A 123 7.81 9.11 3.98
N PHE A 124 6.79 8.41 4.47
CA PHE A 124 6.81 7.78 5.78
C PHE A 124 6.46 6.30 5.67
N SER A 125 6.79 5.52 6.71
CA SER A 125 6.51 4.08 6.78
C SER A 125 7.10 3.30 5.60
N ASP A 126 8.41 3.35 5.40
CA ASP A 126 9.14 2.67 4.31
C ASP A 126 8.59 3.01 2.89
N GLY A 127 8.15 4.26 2.70
CA GLY A 127 7.60 4.76 1.44
C GLY A 127 6.13 4.40 1.17
N ASP A 128 5.42 3.82 2.13
CA ASP A 128 4.00 3.48 1.98
C ASP A 128 3.07 4.68 2.16
N ILE A 129 3.52 5.76 2.81
CA ILE A 129 2.74 6.97 3.03
C ILE A 129 3.39 8.14 2.29
N ILE A 130 2.58 8.84 1.49
CA ILE A 130 2.95 10.03 0.74
C ILE A 130 2.35 11.24 1.43
N ASP A 131 3.20 12.16 1.86
CA ASP A 131 2.80 13.43 2.47
C ASP A 131 3.39 14.60 1.68
N LEU A 132 2.55 15.28 0.91
CA LEU A 132 2.95 16.46 0.13
C LEU A 132 2.37 17.70 0.79
N VAL A 133 3.23 18.58 1.27
CA VAL A 133 2.88 19.84 1.94
C VAL A 133 3.41 20.99 1.09
N ALA A 134 2.51 21.88 0.68
CA ALA A 134 2.84 23.13 0.02
C ALA A 134 2.65 24.29 1.00
N ASP A 135 3.75 24.93 1.38
CA ASP A 135 3.77 26.12 2.24
C ASP A 135 4.05 27.35 1.37
N TYR A 136 3.19 28.36 1.47
CA TYR A 136 3.36 29.60 0.70
C TYR A 136 2.72 30.79 1.41
N GLN A 137 3.01 31.99 0.92
CA GLN A 137 2.46 33.22 1.48
C GLN A 137 1.60 33.94 0.46
N VAL A 138 0.48 34.48 0.91
CA VAL A 138 -0.41 35.29 0.08
C VAL A 138 -0.47 36.73 0.56
N GLN A 139 -0.74 37.65 -0.35
CA GLN A 139 -0.80 39.08 -0.10
C GLN A 139 -2.01 39.72 -0.81
N PRO A 140 -2.63 40.74 -0.21
CA PRO A 140 -3.63 41.55 -0.89
C PRO A 140 -3.00 42.45 -1.95
N LEU A 141 -3.81 42.92 -2.91
CA LEU A 141 -3.34 43.88 -3.92
C LEU A 141 -2.92 45.21 -3.30
N ILE A 142 -3.60 45.65 -2.23
CA ILE A 142 -3.31 46.88 -1.50
C ILE A 142 -3.21 46.54 -0.02
N LYS A 143 -2.00 46.68 0.54
CA LYS A 143 -1.73 46.46 1.96
C LYS A 143 -2.33 47.58 2.79
N LEU A 144 -3.09 47.23 3.82
CA LEU A 144 -3.64 48.17 4.79
C LEU A 144 -3.47 47.63 6.20
N TYR A 145 -3.65 48.51 7.17
CA TYR A 145 -3.50 48.16 8.57
C TYR A 145 -4.46 47.01 8.94
N GLY A 146 -3.91 45.85 9.28
CA GLY A 146 -4.67 44.63 9.61
C GLY A 146 -4.88 43.62 8.46
N PHE A 147 -4.51 43.94 7.23
CA PHE A 147 -4.54 43.00 6.09
C PHE A 147 -3.22 43.10 5.31
N ASP A 148 -2.25 42.29 5.74
CA ASP A 148 -0.90 42.16 5.15
C ASP A 148 -0.68 40.70 4.70
N VAL A 149 0.57 40.35 4.39
CA VAL A 149 0.99 39.00 4.02
C VAL A 149 0.62 38.01 5.13
N PHE A 150 0.00 36.89 4.75
CA PHE A 150 -0.28 35.79 5.67
C PHE A 150 0.06 34.43 5.04
N PRO A 151 0.46 33.44 5.85
CA PRO A 151 0.82 32.11 5.37
C PRO A 151 -0.42 31.27 5.02
N MET A 152 -0.27 30.41 4.02
CA MET A 152 -1.24 29.41 3.59
C MET A 152 -0.55 28.05 3.49
N GLU A 153 -1.30 26.99 3.78
CA GLU A 153 -0.86 25.61 3.65
C GLU A 153 -1.89 24.84 2.81
N ALA A 154 -1.40 23.97 1.94
CA ALA A 154 -2.19 22.94 1.29
C ALA A 154 -1.47 21.60 1.43
N ARG A 155 -2.22 20.51 1.65
CA ARG A 155 -1.65 19.20 1.94
C ARG A 155 -2.38 18.09 1.20
N TYR A 156 -1.61 17.18 0.62
CA TYR A 156 -2.07 15.86 0.21
C TYR A 156 -1.46 14.81 1.13
N TYR A 157 -2.31 13.90 1.63
CA TYR A 157 -1.88 12.78 2.45
C TYR A 157 -2.56 11.51 1.92
N GLY A 158 -1.76 10.51 1.55
CA GLY A 158 -2.28 9.29 0.93
C GLY A 158 -1.37 8.09 1.13
N HIS A 159 -1.96 6.90 1.02
CA HIS A 159 -1.18 5.66 0.98
C HIS A 159 -0.75 5.35 -0.45
N ALA A 160 0.52 5.02 -0.61
CA ALA A 160 1.06 4.50 -1.84
C ALA A 160 0.58 3.08 -2.11
N TRP A 161 0.43 2.75 -3.38
CA TRP A 161 0.26 1.40 -3.83
C TRP A 161 1.63 0.73 -3.90
N THR A 162 1.91 -0.18 -2.96
CA THR A 162 3.16 -0.96 -2.91
C THR A 162 2.95 -2.44 -3.23
N GLY A 163 1.81 -2.77 -3.83
CA GLY A 163 1.43 -4.13 -4.21
C GLY A 163 0.66 -4.87 -3.11
N TYR A 164 0.37 -6.15 -3.35
CA TYR A 164 -0.25 -7.02 -2.36
C TYR A 164 0.81 -7.89 -1.71
N ARG A 165 0.80 -7.97 -0.38
CA ARG A 165 1.51 -9.04 0.33
C ARG A 165 0.87 -10.37 -0.06
N ILE A 166 1.60 -11.21 -0.78
CA ILE A 166 1.15 -12.57 -1.08
C ILE A 166 1.41 -13.41 0.19
N PRO A 167 0.37 -13.96 0.85
CA PRO A 167 0.55 -14.81 2.01
C PRO A 167 1.42 -16.02 1.63
N GLY A 168 2.58 -16.16 2.29
CA GLY A 168 3.54 -17.24 2.01
C GLY A 168 4.77 -16.84 1.20
N THR A 169 4.85 -15.61 0.69
CA THR A 169 6.00 -15.07 -0.06
C THR A 169 6.55 -13.78 0.56
N GLU A 170 6.41 -13.63 1.88
CA GLU A 170 7.02 -12.49 2.58
C GLU A 170 8.54 -12.59 2.49
N GLU A 171 9.17 -11.57 1.88
CA GLU A 171 10.57 -11.26 2.13
C GLU A 171 10.72 -11.04 3.63
N LYS A 172 11.32 -12.04 4.29
CA LYS A 172 11.57 -12.02 5.71
C LYS A 172 12.40 -10.78 6.04
N LYS A 173 11.85 -9.90 6.89
CA LYS A 173 12.70 -9.02 7.71
C LYS A 173 13.72 -9.91 8.43
N PRO A 174 15.00 -9.54 8.51
CA PRO A 174 16.04 -10.36 9.12
C PRO A 174 15.95 -10.27 10.65
N GLU A 175 14.81 -10.62 11.23
CA GLU A 175 14.65 -10.74 12.67
C GLU A 175 14.09 -12.13 12.98
N GLU A 176 14.98 -12.93 13.55
CA GLU A 176 14.82 -14.28 14.09
C GLU A 176 14.17 -15.29 13.14
N SER A 177 15.02 -16.04 12.45
CA SER A 177 14.65 -17.21 11.65
C SER A 177 14.02 -18.29 12.54
N SER A 178 12.74 -18.15 12.88
CA SER A 178 11.95 -19.27 13.39
C SER A 178 11.83 -20.26 12.24
N GLU A 179 12.53 -21.38 12.34
CA GLU A 179 12.48 -22.45 11.35
C GLU A 179 11.03 -22.98 11.24
N THR A 180 10.48 -22.97 10.03
CA THR A 180 9.13 -23.51 9.77
C THR A 180 9.21 -25.01 9.56
N VAL A 181 8.36 -25.76 10.25
CA VAL A 181 8.24 -27.22 10.12
C VAL A 181 6.80 -27.63 9.79
N TYR A 182 6.65 -28.78 9.15
CA TYR A 182 5.38 -29.34 8.72
C TYR A 182 4.94 -30.46 9.66
N VAL A 183 3.72 -30.38 10.15
CA VAL A 183 3.09 -31.42 10.99
C VAL A 183 1.79 -31.90 10.35
N THR A 184 1.36 -33.10 10.71
CA THR A 184 0.04 -33.62 10.30
C THR A 184 -0.90 -33.64 11.50
N ARG A 185 -2.20 -33.43 11.27
CA ARG A 185 -3.23 -33.33 12.34
C ARG A 185 -3.22 -34.46 13.38
N HIS A 186 -2.81 -35.66 12.97
CA HIS A 186 -2.73 -36.85 13.84
C HIS A 186 -1.32 -37.44 13.92
N GLY A 187 -0.33 -36.77 13.35
CA GLY A 187 1.06 -37.21 13.42
C GLY A 187 1.69 -36.83 14.76
N THR A 188 2.74 -37.55 15.14
CA THR A 188 3.57 -37.25 16.31
C THR A 188 4.95 -36.71 15.91
N ALA A 189 5.23 -36.64 14.61
CA ALA A 189 6.50 -36.16 14.08
C ALA A 189 6.34 -34.84 13.33
N TYR A 190 7.32 -33.94 13.48
CA TYR A 190 7.50 -32.78 12.62
C TYR A 190 8.50 -33.09 11.50
N HIS A 191 8.34 -32.41 10.38
CA HIS A 191 9.10 -32.63 9.16
C HIS A 191 9.64 -31.30 8.65
N ARG A 192 10.90 -31.22 8.24
CA ARG A 192 11.47 -30.01 7.62
C ARG A 192 11.22 -29.96 6.10
N ASP A 193 11.13 -31.13 5.47
CA ASP A 193 10.81 -31.27 4.05
C ASP A 193 9.29 -31.53 3.84
N PRO A 194 8.56 -30.65 3.14
CA PRO A 194 7.14 -30.87 2.83
C PRO A 194 6.91 -32.03 1.86
N SER A 195 7.94 -32.41 1.09
CA SER A 195 7.92 -33.55 0.17
C SER A 195 8.33 -34.87 0.83
N CYS A 196 8.47 -34.89 2.16
CA CYS A 196 8.82 -36.09 2.88
C CYS A 196 7.77 -37.18 2.65
N THR A 197 8.20 -38.34 2.15
CA THR A 197 7.37 -39.55 1.93
C THR A 197 6.49 -39.97 3.13
N TYR A 198 6.85 -39.57 4.35
CA TYR A 198 6.05 -39.83 5.55
C TYR A 198 4.87 -38.87 5.74
N ILE A 199 4.87 -37.70 5.10
CA ILE A 199 3.74 -36.76 5.03
C ILE A 199 3.05 -36.90 3.68
N SER A 200 3.75 -36.61 2.57
CA SER A 200 3.22 -36.63 1.21
C SER A 200 3.38 -38.03 0.60
N ARG A 201 2.29 -38.80 0.61
CA ARG A 201 2.24 -40.09 -0.07
C ARG A 201 1.63 -39.91 -1.46
N GLU A 202 2.21 -40.56 -2.44
CA GLU A 202 1.60 -40.67 -3.76
C GLU A 202 0.31 -41.49 -3.65
N VAL A 203 -0.78 -40.90 -4.12
CA VAL A 203 -2.10 -41.53 -4.20
C VAL A 203 -2.33 -41.90 -5.66
N HIS A 204 -2.47 -43.19 -5.91
CA HIS A 204 -2.76 -43.71 -7.24
C HIS A 204 -4.26 -43.86 -7.43
N SER A 205 -4.74 -43.53 -8.64
CA SER A 205 -6.12 -43.79 -9.06
C SER A 205 -6.15 -44.86 -10.14
N ARG A 206 -6.95 -45.91 -9.95
CA ARG A 206 -7.12 -47.00 -10.93
C ARG A 206 -8.59 -47.37 -11.10
N SER A 207 -8.91 -48.14 -12.14
CA SER A 207 -10.25 -48.69 -12.28
C SER A 207 -10.46 -49.81 -11.25
N ARG A 208 -11.72 -50.04 -10.88
CA ARG A 208 -12.05 -51.08 -9.90
C ARG A 208 -11.73 -52.49 -10.39
N GLU A 209 -11.78 -52.70 -11.70
CA GLU A 209 -11.50 -53.98 -12.38
C GLU A 209 -10.07 -54.45 -12.12
N GLU A 210 -9.14 -53.50 -11.92
CA GLU A 210 -7.73 -53.79 -11.69
C GLU A 210 -7.42 -54.14 -10.22
N LEU A 211 -8.32 -53.88 -9.27
CA LEU A 211 -8.06 -54.04 -7.82
C LEU A 211 -7.59 -55.45 -7.46
N ASP A 212 -8.19 -56.48 -8.06
CA ASP A 212 -7.90 -57.88 -7.70
C ASP A 212 -6.49 -58.29 -8.13
N ALA A 213 -5.91 -57.61 -9.13
CA ALA A 213 -4.54 -57.77 -9.58
C ALA A 213 -3.54 -56.91 -8.79
N LEU A 214 -3.98 -55.78 -8.24
CA LEU A 214 -3.12 -54.85 -7.52
C LEU A 214 -2.62 -55.42 -6.19
N ARG A 215 -1.33 -55.21 -5.91
CA ARG A 215 -0.69 -55.52 -4.63
C ARG A 215 0.04 -54.29 -4.12
N ASN A 216 0.14 -54.15 -2.81
CA ASN A 216 0.98 -53.14 -2.20
C ASN A 216 2.46 -53.51 -2.31
N ALA A 217 3.36 -52.59 -1.94
CA ALA A 217 4.81 -52.80 -2.01
C ALA A 217 5.31 -54.01 -1.21
N SER A 218 4.52 -54.49 -0.24
CA SER A 218 4.79 -55.70 0.55
C SER A 218 4.09 -56.96 0.02
N GLY A 219 3.42 -56.89 -1.14
CA GLY A 219 2.73 -58.02 -1.77
C GLY A 219 1.32 -58.33 -1.24
N ALA A 220 0.76 -57.50 -0.35
CA ALA A 220 -0.57 -57.70 0.21
C ALA A 220 -1.68 -57.15 -0.70
N ARG A 221 -2.90 -57.68 -0.56
CA ARG A 221 -4.10 -57.19 -1.24
C ARG A 221 -4.64 -55.93 -0.55
N TYR A 222 -5.36 -55.10 -1.32
CA TYR A 222 -6.06 -53.94 -0.79
C TYR A 222 -7.49 -54.28 -0.36
N TYR A 223 -7.86 -53.88 0.86
CA TYR A 223 -9.18 -54.09 1.45
C TYR A 223 -10.04 -52.82 1.41
N PRO A 224 -11.37 -52.91 1.43
CA PRO A 224 -12.22 -51.71 1.47
C PRO A 224 -11.98 -50.90 2.74
N CYS A 225 -11.79 -49.59 2.60
CA CYS A 225 -11.73 -48.69 3.75
C CYS A 225 -13.11 -48.59 4.43
N GLU A 226 -13.12 -48.80 5.75
CA GLU A 226 -14.33 -48.75 6.57
C GLU A 226 -14.89 -47.32 6.71
N ARG A 227 -14.03 -46.29 6.70
CA ARG A 227 -14.44 -44.89 6.91
C ARG A 227 -15.16 -44.27 5.72
N CYS A 228 -14.64 -44.46 4.50
CA CYS A 228 -15.36 -44.03 3.30
C CYS A 228 -16.39 -45.06 2.82
N ARG A 229 -16.60 -46.13 3.61
CA ARG A 229 -17.48 -47.27 3.28
C ARG A 229 -17.30 -47.65 1.82
N ALA A 230 -16.08 -47.98 1.43
CA ALA A 230 -15.72 -48.21 0.04
C ALA A 230 -16.52 -49.40 -0.52
N GLN A 231 -17.71 -49.12 -1.05
CA GLN A 231 -18.61 -50.10 -1.65
C GLN A 231 -18.17 -50.41 -3.08
N ALA A 232 -18.58 -51.58 -3.58
CA ALA A 232 -18.34 -52.03 -4.95
C ALA A 232 -19.19 -51.22 -5.96
N GLY A 233 -18.86 -49.94 -6.13
CA GLY A 233 -19.39 -49.09 -7.19
C GLY A 233 -18.44 -49.01 -8.39
N SER A 234 -18.96 -48.55 -9.54
CA SER A 234 -18.24 -48.42 -10.83
C SER A 234 -17.23 -47.25 -10.90
N GLY A 235 -16.90 -46.63 -9.76
CA GLY A 235 -16.02 -45.46 -9.70
C GLY A 235 -14.53 -45.81 -9.61
N PRO A 236 -13.63 -44.85 -9.86
CA PRO A 236 -12.20 -45.04 -9.64
C PRO A 236 -11.91 -45.30 -8.17
N ILE A 237 -10.93 -46.17 -7.92
CA ILE A 237 -10.41 -46.47 -6.58
C ILE A 237 -9.12 -45.70 -6.35
N TYR A 238 -8.91 -45.29 -5.10
CA TYR A 238 -7.71 -44.59 -4.66
C TYR A 238 -6.96 -45.42 -3.62
N PHE A 239 -5.64 -45.55 -3.78
CA PHE A 239 -4.80 -46.31 -2.85
C PHE A 239 -3.38 -45.71 -2.81
N THR A 240 -2.57 -46.18 -1.87
CA THR A 240 -1.15 -45.81 -1.75
C THR A 240 -0.31 -47.08 -1.73
N ASP A 241 0.92 -47.03 -2.22
CA ASP A 241 1.79 -48.21 -2.37
C ASP A 241 2.12 -48.92 -1.06
N TYR A 242 2.02 -48.22 0.07
CA TYR A 242 2.27 -48.76 1.41
C TYR A 242 0.98 -48.93 2.23
N GLY A 243 -0.18 -48.64 1.64
CA GLY A 243 -1.48 -48.85 2.28
C GLY A 243 -1.93 -50.31 2.20
N THR A 244 -2.88 -50.68 3.05
CA THR A 244 -3.59 -51.97 2.98
C THR A 244 -5.05 -51.79 2.57
N CYS A 245 -5.51 -50.55 2.41
CA CYS A 245 -6.89 -50.25 2.07
C CYS A 245 -6.99 -49.46 0.76
N TYR A 246 -8.10 -49.63 0.04
CA TYR A 246 -8.51 -48.76 -1.05
C TYR A 246 -9.69 -47.88 -0.62
N HIS A 247 -9.83 -46.72 -1.26
CA HIS A 247 -10.79 -45.68 -0.93
C HIS A 247 -11.64 -45.33 -2.16
N SER A 248 -12.89 -44.93 -1.93
CA SER A 248 -13.83 -44.48 -2.97
C SER A 248 -13.71 -42.99 -3.32
N SER A 249 -12.98 -42.21 -2.53
CA SER A 249 -12.80 -40.76 -2.72
C SER A 249 -11.39 -40.35 -2.29
N PRO A 250 -10.74 -39.41 -3.01
CA PRO A 250 -9.43 -38.89 -2.62
C PRO A 250 -9.48 -38.07 -1.32
N GLY A 251 -10.64 -37.49 -0.97
CA GLY A 251 -10.86 -36.74 0.27
C GLY A 251 -11.25 -37.61 1.48
N CYS A 252 -10.94 -38.91 1.45
CA CYS A 252 -11.19 -39.77 2.61
C CYS A 252 -10.21 -39.40 3.73
N THR A 253 -10.69 -39.18 4.96
CA THR A 253 -9.84 -38.81 6.11
C THR A 253 -8.81 -39.86 6.53
N GLN A 254 -8.89 -41.09 6.01
CA GLN A 254 -7.81 -42.09 6.17
C GLN A 254 -6.75 -42.02 5.06
N LEU A 255 -7.09 -41.40 3.93
CA LEU A 255 -6.21 -41.24 2.77
C LEU A 255 -5.57 -39.85 2.78
N GLU A 256 -6.36 -38.81 3.03
CA GLU A 256 -5.92 -37.43 3.13
C GLU A 256 -5.18 -37.19 4.45
N ARG A 257 -4.03 -36.51 4.35
CA ARG A 257 -3.30 -36.00 5.50
C ARG A 257 -3.37 -34.49 5.47
N SER A 258 -4.14 -33.90 6.38
CA SER A 258 -4.13 -32.46 6.58
C SER A 258 -2.78 -32.03 7.15
N VAL A 259 -1.95 -31.42 6.31
CA VAL A 259 -0.62 -30.90 6.66
C VAL A 259 -0.76 -29.43 7.03
N THR A 260 -0.13 -29.04 8.14
CA THR A 260 -0.08 -27.65 8.60
C THR A 260 1.36 -27.24 8.85
N ALA A 261 1.72 -26.03 8.44
CA ALA A 261 3.02 -25.44 8.73
C ALA A 261 2.97 -24.66 10.04
N ILE A 262 3.89 -24.95 10.97
CA ILE A 262 4.02 -24.29 12.28
C ILE A 262 5.51 -23.96 12.54
N SER A 263 5.81 -23.14 13.54
CA SER A 263 7.20 -22.92 13.94
C SER A 263 7.78 -24.15 14.65
N LEU A 264 9.10 -24.36 14.55
CA LEU A 264 9.79 -25.45 15.25
C LEU A 264 9.56 -25.37 16.77
N GLU A 265 9.60 -24.18 17.35
CA GLU A 265 9.33 -23.97 18.78
C GLU A 265 7.93 -24.42 19.16
N GLN A 266 6.93 -24.09 18.35
CA GLN A 266 5.56 -24.53 18.58
C GLN A 266 5.42 -26.05 18.42
N ALA A 267 6.12 -26.66 17.47
CA ALA A 267 6.14 -28.11 17.30
C ALA A 267 6.74 -28.81 18.53
N LEU A 268 7.88 -28.32 19.03
CA LEU A 268 8.52 -28.86 20.23
C LEU A 268 7.65 -28.65 21.48
N ALA A 269 7.04 -27.48 21.63
CA ALA A 269 6.12 -27.18 22.74
C ALA A 269 4.86 -28.09 22.73
N GLN A 270 4.40 -28.48 21.53
CA GLN A 270 3.29 -29.43 21.36
C GLN A 270 3.74 -30.90 21.45
N GLY A 271 5.03 -31.17 21.70
CA GLY A 271 5.56 -32.52 21.91
C GLY A 271 5.82 -33.30 20.62
N TYR A 272 5.91 -32.65 19.47
CA TYR A 272 6.28 -33.31 18.21
C TYR A 272 7.75 -33.71 18.24
N CYS A 273 8.03 -34.94 17.81
CA CYS A 273 9.38 -35.47 17.67
C CYS A 273 9.94 -35.22 16.27
N PRO A 274 11.27 -35.14 16.08
CA PRO A 274 11.85 -35.06 14.73
C PRO A 274 11.50 -36.30 13.91
N CYS A 275 11.12 -36.10 12.65
CA CYS A 275 11.02 -37.20 11.70
C CYS A 275 12.38 -37.88 11.49
N SER A 276 12.41 -39.22 11.46
CA SER A 276 13.64 -40.00 11.22
C SER A 276 14.29 -39.75 9.86
N LYS A 277 13.56 -39.27 8.85
CA LYS A 277 14.09 -38.98 7.50
C LYS A 277 14.48 -37.52 7.29
N CYS A 278 13.71 -36.57 7.81
CA CYS A 278 13.90 -35.13 7.52
C CYS A 278 13.88 -34.23 8.77
N GLY A 279 13.85 -34.80 9.98
CA GLY A 279 13.81 -34.03 11.23
C GLY A 279 15.16 -33.56 11.74
N ASN A 280 16.27 -34.21 11.30
CA ASN A 280 17.65 -33.95 11.73
C ASN A 280 18.52 -33.30 10.62
N GLN A 281 17.90 -32.73 9.59
CA GLN A 281 18.62 -32.04 8.51
C GLN A 281 18.96 -30.61 8.90
#